data_AF-S0J3J7-F1
#
_entry.id   AF-S0J3J7-F1
#
_cell.length_a   1.000
_cell.length_b   1.000
_cell.length_c   1.000
_cell.angle_alpha   90.00
_cell.angle_beta   90.00
_cell.angle_gamma   90.00
#
_symmetry.space_group_name_H-M   'P 1'
#
loop_
_entity.id
_entity.type
_entity.pdbx_description
1 polymer ?
#
loop_
_entity_poly.entity_id
_entity_poly.type
_entity_poly.pdbx_seq_one_letter_code
_entity_poly.pdbx_strand_id
1 'polypeptide(L)'
;MRNFFLYVPVGAGMVYAAILYNSRGLLTLAGAAMLLPPFFLCMLWSVRRHLEGRITVSLLPGTGDYRIRFCLENKSPFYLPDIRMKILLKNKGNGKKHKIRLAGDVCPGQKAELTGIFQSPEFGLWQAECRKCFCYDCLGLFRLKKEWKETLQFMVFPSCYETNLKVGIRTRLFQSDSSWYHPRTGGDDPAEVLKLREYRRGDRMNQIHWKLSAKNEELIVAETSMPMGCNVVVFLDVDTGKMDRKTGIACWEVLHTLSQEMVNQECFHFLVWYEKETGRLRRRAIREQEDLTEFWNEILQHETGRCLFLQEYEQEFRGESFASVILWKQELELYVNDRFLIQIIPEQVKRQLLELELIV
;
A
#
# COMPACT_ATOMS: atom_id res chain seq x y z
N MET A 1 12.50 36.41 -5.36
CA MET A 1 13.69 37.21 -5.66
C MET A 1 14.33 37.53 -4.33
N ARG A 2 15.23 36.67 -3.84
CA ARG A 2 15.79 36.82 -2.49
C ARG A 2 16.94 37.83 -2.51
N ASN A 3 17.77 37.80 -3.55
CA ASN A 3 19.01 38.57 -3.64
C ASN A 3 18.98 39.65 -4.74
N PHE A 4 17.93 39.73 -5.55
CA PHE A 4 17.83 40.68 -6.67
C PHE A 4 17.97 42.15 -6.21
N PHE A 5 17.32 42.51 -5.10
CA PHE A 5 17.39 43.86 -4.54
C PHE A 5 18.76 44.25 -3.98
N LEU A 6 19.60 43.27 -3.65
CA LEU A 6 20.99 43.50 -3.25
C LEU A 6 21.92 43.56 -4.46
N TYR A 7 21.61 42.82 -5.53
CA TYR A 7 22.42 42.75 -6.73
C TYR A 7 22.43 44.07 -7.53
N VAL A 8 21.28 44.71 -7.67
CA VAL A 8 21.13 45.98 -8.42
C VAL A 8 21.99 47.12 -7.86
N PRO A 9 21.96 47.46 -6.55
CA PRO A 9 22.78 48.54 -6.01
C PRO A 9 24.29 48.21 -6.03
N VAL A 10 24.67 46.94 -5.83
CA VAL A 10 26.08 46.52 -5.94
C VAL A 10 26.58 46.69 -7.38
N GLY A 11 25.78 46.28 -8.37
CA GLY A 11 26.08 46.50 -9.78
C GLY A 11 26.20 47.99 -10.13
N ALA A 12 25.27 48.82 -9.65
CA ALA A 12 25.32 50.26 -9.87
C ALA A 12 26.54 50.92 -9.21
N GLY A 13 26.88 50.51 -7.99
CA GLY A 13 28.09 50.96 -7.28
C GLY A 13 29.38 50.57 -8.01
N MET A 14 29.44 49.38 -8.59
CA MET A 14 30.58 48.93 -9.40
C MET A 14 30.74 49.76 -10.69
N VAL A 15 29.64 50.07 -11.38
CA VAL A 15 29.67 50.97 -12.56
C VAL A 15 30.12 52.37 -12.16
N TYR A 16 29.58 52.91 -11.06
CA TYR A 16 29.98 54.21 -10.54
C TYR A 16 31.47 54.27 -10.19
N ALA A 17 31.99 53.27 -9.47
CA ALA A 17 33.41 53.16 -9.15
C ALA A 17 34.28 53.00 -10.41
N ALA A 18 33.82 52.24 -11.41
CA ALA A 18 34.55 52.10 -12.68
C ALA A 18 34.72 53.45 -13.40
N ILE A 19 33.67 54.28 -13.40
CA ILE A 19 33.70 55.63 -13.99
C ILE A 19 34.58 56.56 -13.16
N LEU A 20 34.42 56.56 -11.84
CA LEU A 20 35.17 57.45 -10.93
C LEU A 20 36.68 57.19 -10.97
N TYR A 21 37.09 55.92 -10.96
CA TYR A 21 38.51 55.52 -10.94
C TYR A 21 39.09 55.27 -12.34
N ASN A 22 38.32 55.47 -13.41
CA ASN A 22 38.69 55.22 -14.82
C ASN A 22 39.41 53.87 -15.02
N SER A 23 38.98 52.85 -14.28
CA SER A 23 39.64 51.53 -14.26
C SER A 23 38.97 50.59 -15.26
N ARG A 24 39.74 50.15 -16.26
CA ARG A 24 39.29 49.14 -17.25
C ARG A 24 38.87 47.83 -16.59
N GLY A 25 39.51 47.44 -15.48
CA GLY A 25 39.19 46.21 -14.76
C GLY A 25 37.83 46.26 -14.04
N LEU A 26 37.47 47.41 -13.46
CA LEU A 26 36.13 47.57 -12.86
C LEU A 26 35.04 47.61 -13.92
N LEU A 27 35.33 48.21 -15.09
CA LEU A 27 34.41 48.25 -16.21
C LEU A 27 34.11 46.83 -16.77
N THR A 28 35.13 45.98 -16.91
CA THR A 28 34.93 44.59 -17.37
C THR A 28 34.14 43.76 -16.36
N LEU A 29 34.41 43.92 -15.06
CA LEU A 29 33.63 43.28 -14.00
C LEU A 29 32.16 43.72 -13.98
N ALA A 30 31.90 45.03 -14.17
CA ALA A 30 30.54 45.55 -14.27
C ALA A 30 29.81 45.01 -15.51
N GLY A 31 30.48 44.95 -16.65
CA GLY A 31 29.94 44.33 -17.87
C GLY A 31 29.61 42.85 -17.69
N ALA A 32 30.49 42.08 -17.05
CA ALA A 32 30.23 40.68 -16.72
C ALA A 32 29.03 40.53 -15.77
N ALA A 33 28.90 41.40 -14.77
CA ALA A 33 27.75 41.43 -13.88
C ALA A 33 26.43 41.72 -14.64
N MET A 34 26.44 42.60 -15.64
CA MET A 34 25.25 42.84 -16.46
C MET A 34 24.85 41.63 -17.33
N LEU A 35 25.79 40.78 -17.74
CA LEU A 35 25.53 39.57 -18.54
C LEU A 35 25.06 38.37 -17.71
N LEU A 36 25.27 38.36 -16.40
CA LEU A 36 24.87 37.26 -15.51
C LEU A 36 23.33 37.07 -15.43
N PRO A 37 22.51 38.12 -15.27
CA PRO A 37 21.06 37.97 -15.25
C PRO A 37 20.43 37.28 -16.47
N PRO A 38 20.71 37.70 -17.73
CA PRO A 38 20.18 37.00 -18.90
C PRO A 38 20.71 35.57 -19.00
N PHE A 39 21.97 35.32 -18.62
CA PHE A 39 22.51 33.96 -18.55
C PHE A 39 21.73 33.07 -17.57
N PHE A 40 21.44 33.54 -16.35
CA PHE A 40 20.65 32.76 -15.39
C PHE A 40 19.21 32.52 -15.83
N LEU A 41 18.60 33.48 -16.53
CA LEU A 41 17.27 33.28 -17.12
C LEU A 41 17.29 32.21 -18.22
N CYS A 42 18.27 32.26 -19.12
CA CYS A 42 18.47 31.24 -20.16
C CYS A 42 18.72 29.84 -19.55
N MET A 43 19.58 29.78 -18.52
CA MET A 43 19.86 28.55 -17.78
C MET A 43 18.58 27.98 -17.15
N LEU A 44 17.84 28.78 -16.37
CA LEU A 44 16.61 28.34 -15.72
C LEU A 44 15.57 27.88 -16.75
N TRP A 45 15.46 28.57 -17.88
CA TRP A 45 14.55 28.21 -18.96
C TRP A 45 14.93 26.88 -19.63
N SER A 46 16.22 26.63 -19.84
CA SER A 46 16.74 25.35 -20.33
C SER A 46 16.44 24.21 -19.35
N VAL A 47 16.73 24.40 -18.06
CA VAL A 47 16.43 23.44 -16.99
C VAL A 47 14.93 23.14 -16.95
N ARG A 48 14.08 24.17 -17.04
CA ARG A 48 12.61 23.98 -17.04
C ARG A 48 12.14 23.07 -18.16
N ARG A 49 12.77 23.06 -19.33
CA ARG A 49 12.37 22.20 -20.45
C ARG A 49 12.83 20.75 -20.26
N HIS A 50 14.00 20.55 -19.65
CA HIS A 50 14.66 19.24 -19.56
C HIS A 50 14.60 18.57 -18.18
N LEU A 51 13.83 19.13 -17.24
CA LEU A 51 13.64 18.56 -15.90
C LEU A 51 12.48 17.54 -15.90
N GLU A 52 12.77 16.26 -15.77
CA GLU A 52 11.74 15.23 -15.58
C GLU A 52 11.61 14.89 -14.09
N GLY A 53 10.43 14.41 -13.70
CA GLY A 53 10.11 14.19 -12.29
C GLY A 53 9.05 13.12 -12.12
N ARG A 54 9.23 12.23 -11.14
CA ARG A 54 8.23 11.23 -10.74
C ARG A 54 8.11 11.19 -9.21
N ILE A 55 6.90 10.95 -8.73
CA ILE A 55 6.65 10.71 -7.30
C ILE A 55 6.84 9.22 -7.04
N THR A 56 7.56 8.89 -5.98
CA THR A 56 7.61 7.53 -5.44
C THR A 56 7.33 7.57 -3.95
N VAL A 57 6.64 6.55 -3.46
CA VAL A 57 6.24 6.43 -2.06
C VAL A 57 6.72 5.08 -1.56
N SER A 58 7.36 5.06 -0.41
CA SER A 58 7.88 3.86 0.23
C SER A 58 7.56 3.86 1.72
N LEU A 59 7.09 2.73 2.25
CA LEU A 59 6.91 2.53 3.68
C LEU A 59 8.28 2.52 4.38
N LEU A 60 8.37 3.17 5.54
CA LEU A 60 9.57 3.20 6.35
C LEU A 60 9.54 2.06 7.39
N PRO A 61 10.51 1.12 7.37
CA PRO A 61 10.51 -0.01 8.29
C PRO A 61 10.50 0.43 9.76
N GLY A 62 9.71 -0.23 10.59
CA GLY A 62 9.70 -0.07 12.06
C GLY A 62 8.95 1.15 12.61
N THR A 63 8.61 2.15 11.79
CA THR A 63 7.90 3.37 12.26
C THR A 63 6.45 3.46 11.77
N GLY A 64 6.11 2.76 10.68
CA GLY A 64 4.80 2.92 10.02
C GLY A 64 4.65 4.24 9.25
N ASP A 65 5.71 5.06 9.22
CA ASP A 65 5.74 6.32 8.47
C ASP A 65 6.02 6.07 6.99
N TYR A 66 5.58 6.99 6.14
CA TYR A 66 5.80 6.90 4.70
C TYR A 66 6.85 7.90 4.26
N ARG A 67 7.90 7.41 3.60
CA ARG A 67 8.88 8.26 2.93
C ARG A 67 8.38 8.58 1.53
N ILE A 68 8.11 9.84 1.29
CA ILE A 68 7.71 10.36 -0.01
C ILE A 68 8.95 10.92 -0.68
N ARG A 69 9.24 10.43 -1.87
CA ARG A 69 10.36 10.87 -2.68
C ARG A 69 9.85 11.49 -3.97
N PHE A 70 10.55 12.52 -4.40
CA PHE A 70 10.38 13.07 -5.73
C PHE A 70 11.70 12.88 -6.47
N CYS A 71 11.72 11.91 -7.39
CA CYS A 71 12.88 11.60 -8.20
C CYS A 71 12.93 12.60 -9.36
N LEU A 72 13.92 13.48 -9.34
CA LEU A 72 14.18 14.48 -10.37
C LEU A 72 15.30 14.01 -11.28
N GLU A 73 15.12 14.15 -12.58
CA GLU A 73 16.17 13.94 -13.56
C GLU A 73 16.42 15.25 -14.30
N ASN A 74 17.64 15.79 -14.17
CA ASN A 74 18.04 17.00 -14.85
C ASN A 74 18.83 16.64 -16.11
N LYS A 75 18.15 16.60 -17.27
CA LYS A 75 18.80 16.35 -18.57
C LYS A 75 19.44 17.61 -19.17
N SER A 76 19.46 18.73 -18.44
CA SER A 76 20.14 19.94 -18.89
C SER A 76 21.63 19.91 -18.49
N PRO A 77 22.50 20.66 -19.19
CA PRO A 77 23.92 20.76 -18.85
C PRO A 77 24.19 21.65 -17.62
N PHE A 78 23.16 22.23 -16.99
CA PHE A 78 23.32 23.21 -15.93
C PHE A 78 23.02 22.63 -14.54
N TYR A 79 23.84 23.01 -13.56
CA TYR A 79 23.61 22.67 -12.15
C TYR A 79 22.43 23.47 -11.61
N LEU A 80 21.53 22.79 -10.88
CA LEU A 80 20.40 23.43 -10.21
C LEU A 80 20.62 23.39 -8.69
N PRO A 81 21.05 24.49 -8.06
CA PRO A 81 21.49 24.52 -6.65
C PRO A 81 20.35 24.49 -5.64
N ASP A 82 19.16 24.95 -6.01
CA ASP A 82 18.01 24.95 -5.12
C ASP A 82 16.75 24.75 -5.94
N ILE A 83 16.11 23.62 -5.75
CA ILE A 83 14.75 23.33 -6.19
C ILE A 83 13.88 23.14 -4.96
N ARG A 84 12.74 23.84 -4.94
CA ARG A 84 11.75 23.72 -3.88
C ARG A 84 10.41 23.34 -4.43
N MET A 85 9.77 22.37 -3.82
CA MET A 85 8.41 21.96 -4.17
C MET A 85 7.59 21.62 -2.95
N LYS A 86 6.29 21.50 -3.16
CA LYS A 86 5.33 21.09 -2.14
C LYS A 86 4.52 19.93 -2.70
N ILE A 87 4.56 18.79 -2.02
CA ILE A 87 3.68 17.67 -2.29
C ILE A 87 2.45 17.84 -1.41
N LEU A 88 1.28 17.83 -2.05
CA LEU A 88 -0.02 17.82 -1.39
C LEU A 88 -0.48 16.37 -1.29
N LEU A 89 -0.65 15.88 -0.07
CA LEU A 89 -1.26 14.60 0.21
C LEU A 89 -2.73 14.83 0.53
N LYS A 90 -3.63 14.12 -0.14
CA LYS A 90 -5.06 14.18 0.11
C LYS A 90 -5.59 12.77 0.38
N ASN A 91 -6.21 12.57 1.54
CA ASN A 91 -6.97 11.36 1.82
C ASN A 91 -8.29 11.42 1.02
N LYS A 92 -8.61 10.36 0.29
CA LYS A 92 -9.80 10.29 -0.57
C LYS A 92 -11.10 10.11 0.22
N GLY A 93 -11.06 9.37 1.32
CA GLY A 93 -12.25 9.08 2.14
C GLY A 93 -12.70 10.29 2.96
N ASN A 94 -11.81 10.86 3.77
CA ASN A 94 -12.17 11.96 4.68
C ASN A 94 -11.79 13.37 4.17
N GLY A 95 -11.12 13.46 3.02
CA GLY A 95 -10.72 14.73 2.41
C GLY A 95 -9.59 15.48 3.12
N LYS A 96 -8.97 14.92 4.17
CA LYS A 96 -7.86 15.54 4.90
C LYS A 96 -6.68 15.79 3.98
N LYS A 97 -5.98 16.90 4.24
CA LYS A 97 -4.86 17.36 3.42
C LYS A 97 -3.62 17.56 4.27
N HIS A 98 -2.50 17.03 3.83
CA HIS A 98 -1.19 17.25 4.42
C HIS A 98 -0.24 17.81 3.36
N LYS A 99 0.70 18.69 3.77
CA LYS A 99 1.63 19.35 2.83
C LYS A 99 3.06 19.10 3.26
N ILE A 100 3.82 18.42 2.40
CA ILE A 100 5.24 18.16 2.61
C ILE A 100 6.05 19.10 1.74
N ARG A 101 7.04 19.75 2.33
CA ARG A 101 7.98 20.61 1.62
C ARG A 101 9.21 19.79 1.30
N LEU A 102 9.60 19.78 0.03
CA LEU A 102 10.82 19.14 -0.44
C LEU A 102 11.75 20.22 -0.97
N ALA A 103 13.03 20.12 -0.64
CA ALA A 103 14.07 20.98 -1.15
C ALA A 103 15.38 20.20 -1.35
N GLY A 104 16.18 20.61 -2.32
CA GLY A 104 17.50 20.05 -2.57
C GLY A 104 18.08 20.60 -3.86
N ASP A 105 19.18 20.02 -4.30
CA ASP A 105 19.91 20.38 -5.51
C ASP A 105 19.92 19.24 -6.52
N VAL A 106 20.20 19.56 -7.79
CA VAL A 106 20.24 18.58 -8.87
C VAL A 106 21.42 18.84 -9.80
N CYS A 107 22.33 17.88 -9.86
CA CYS A 107 23.47 17.90 -10.76
C CYS A 107 23.08 17.71 -12.24
N PRO A 108 23.87 18.26 -13.19
CA PRO A 108 23.67 18.03 -14.61
C PRO A 108 23.74 16.54 -14.96
N GLY A 109 22.80 16.04 -15.75
CA GLY A 109 22.76 14.65 -16.21
C GLY A 109 22.52 13.61 -15.11
N GLN A 110 22.23 14.04 -13.87
CA GLN A 110 22.04 13.15 -12.73
C GLN A 110 20.58 13.13 -12.25
N LYS A 111 20.27 12.06 -11.52
CA LYS A 111 19.02 11.91 -10.77
C LYS A 111 19.22 12.37 -9.33
N ALA A 112 18.33 13.21 -8.84
CA ALA A 112 18.29 13.62 -7.43
C ALA A 112 16.99 13.13 -6.78
N GLU A 113 17.08 12.62 -5.56
CA GLU A 113 15.93 12.22 -4.77
C GLU A 113 15.66 13.24 -3.67
N LEU A 114 14.59 14.03 -3.83
CA LEU A 114 14.14 14.89 -2.75
C LEU A 114 13.19 14.09 -1.85
N THR A 115 13.46 14.08 -0.55
CA THR A 115 12.72 13.22 0.39
C THR A 115 12.00 14.04 1.46
N GLY A 116 10.84 13.53 1.87
CA GLY A 116 10.07 14.04 2.99
C GLY A 116 9.33 12.91 3.67
N ILE A 117 9.06 13.09 4.97
CA ILE A 117 8.45 12.06 5.81
C ILE A 117 7.00 12.44 6.05
N PHE A 118 6.10 11.51 5.76
CA PHE A 118 4.71 11.57 6.15
C PHE A 118 4.51 10.75 7.42
N GLN A 119 4.40 11.46 8.54
CA GLN A 119 4.35 10.86 9.86
C GLN A 119 2.92 10.45 10.22
N SER A 120 2.79 9.26 10.81
CA SER A 120 1.54 8.73 11.38
C SER A 120 0.32 8.91 10.47
N PRO A 121 0.35 8.38 9.24
CA PRO A 121 -0.77 8.50 8.32
C PRO A 121 -2.00 7.76 8.83
N GLU A 122 -3.18 8.31 8.56
CA GLU A 122 -4.44 7.60 8.81
C GLU A 122 -4.67 6.54 7.74
N PHE A 123 -5.26 5.40 8.14
CA PHE A 123 -5.72 4.37 7.22
C PHE A 123 -6.58 4.95 6.08
N GLY A 124 -6.40 4.39 4.87
CA GLY A 124 -7.22 4.67 3.71
C GLY A 124 -6.40 5.00 2.46
N LEU A 125 -7.12 5.36 1.39
CA LEU A 125 -6.53 5.70 0.10
C LEU A 125 -6.04 7.16 0.10
N TRP A 126 -4.75 7.35 -0.15
CA TRP A 126 -4.11 8.65 -0.25
C TRP A 126 -3.68 8.97 -1.69
N GLN A 127 -3.78 10.24 -2.05
CA GLN A 127 -3.29 10.77 -3.33
C GLN A 127 -2.21 11.81 -3.06
N ALA A 128 -0.99 11.54 -3.52
CA ALA A 128 0.11 12.50 -3.56
C ALA A 128 0.06 13.28 -4.87
N GLU A 129 0.06 14.61 -4.78
CA GLU A 129 0.06 15.51 -5.94
C GLU A 129 1.22 16.50 -5.85
N CYS A 130 2.00 16.61 -6.93
CA CYS A 130 2.96 17.69 -7.13
C CYS A 130 2.51 18.56 -8.30
N ARG A 131 2.02 19.77 -7.99
CA ARG A 131 1.47 20.70 -9.00
C ARG A 131 2.51 21.66 -9.58
N LYS A 132 3.52 22.00 -8.78
CA LYS A 132 4.53 22.98 -9.15
C LYS A 132 5.81 22.82 -8.36
N CYS A 133 6.91 23.12 -9.02
CA CYS A 133 8.20 23.33 -8.38
C CYS A 133 8.74 24.72 -8.73
N PHE A 134 9.69 25.16 -7.91
CA PHE A 134 10.38 26.42 -8.06
C PHE A 134 11.88 26.13 -8.15
N CYS A 135 12.44 26.44 -9.31
CA CYS A 135 13.88 26.37 -9.57
C CYS A 135 14.49 27.75 -9.28
N TYR A 136 15.61 27.77 -8.55
CA TYR A 136 16.38 28.98 -8.25
C TYR A 136 17.74 28.92 -8.92
N ASP A 137 18.27 30.07 -9.33
CA ASP A 137 19.64 30.17 -9.84
C ASP A 137 20.68 30.19 -8.71
N CYS A 138 21.96 30.05 -9.07
CA CYS A 138 23.09 30.00 -8.14
C CYS A 138 23.24 31.25 -7.26
N LEU A 139 22.80 32.42 -7.73
CA LEU A 139 22.85 33.65 -6.95
C LEU A 139 21.49 33.97 -6.28
N GLY A 140 20.45 33.18 -6.53
CA GLY A 140 19.09 33.40 -6.01
C GLY A 140 18.43 34.70 -6.51
N LEU A 141 18.84 35.19 -7.69
CA LEU A 141 18.30 36.38 -8.34
C LEU A 141 16.89 36.13 -8.85
N PHE A 142 16.72 35.07 -9.62
CA PHE A 142 15.51 34.67 -10.30
C PHE A 142 14.94 33.37 -9.71
N ARG A 143 13.63 33.20 -9.95
CA ARG A 143 12.93 31.96 -9.62
C ARG A 143 12.01 31.62 -10.76
N LEU A 144 12.22 30.47 -11.37
CA LEU A 144 11.35 29.98 -12.41
C LEU A 144 10.39 28.94 -11.85
N LYS A 145 9.10 29.13 -12.13
CA LYS A 145 8.06 28.14 -11.81
C LYS A 145 7.99 27.13 -12.94
N LYS A 146 8.08 25.84 -12.61
CA LYS A 146 7.68 24.75 -13.50
C LYS A 146 6.42 24.11 -12.94
N GLU A 147 5.43 23.92 -13.81
CA GLU A 147 4.20 23.22 -13.48
C GLU A 147 4.36 21.74 -13.80
N TRP A 148 3.83 20.91 -12.91
CA TRP A 148 3.74 19.47 -13.07
C TRP A 148 2.31 19.04 -12.82
N LYS A 149 1.93 17.92 -13.43
CA LYS A 149 0.67 17.23 -13.14
C LYS A 149 1.00 15.80 -12.75
N GLU A 150 1.93 15.67 -11.80
CA GLU A 150 2.33 14.37 -11.31
C GLU A 150 1.46 14.00 -10.11
N THR A 151 0.79 12.85 -10.22
CA THR A 151 -0.11 12.33 -9.20
C THR A 151 0.15 10.85 -9.00
N LEU A 152 0.27 10.43 -7.75
CA LEU A 152 0.40 9.01 -7.38
C LEU A 152 -0.62 8.69 -6.29
N GLN A 153 -1.35 7.59 -6.48
CA GLN A 153 -2.22 7.05 -5.44
C GLN A 153 -1.51 5.90 -4.73
N PHE A 154 -1.69 5.82 -3.42
CA PHE A 154 -1.17 4.75 -2.59
C PHE A 154 -2.10 4.51 -1.41
N MET A 155 -2.16 3.25 -0.98
CA MET A 155 -2.95 2.85 0.17
C MET A 155 -2.10 2.85 1.43
N VAL A 156 -2.66 3.42 2.50
CA VAL A 156 -2.16 3.26 3.86
C VAL A 156 -3.02 2.19 4.50
N PHE A 157 -2.42 1.08 4.90
CA PHE A 157 -3.10 -0.04 5.54
C PHE A 157 -3.32 0.23 7.04
N PRO A 158 -4.28 -0.44 7.68
CA PRO A 158 -4.39 -0.43 9.14
C PRO A 158 -3.10 -1.00 9.77
N SER A 159 -2.81 -0.63 11.01
CA SER A 159 -1.70 -1.23 11.74
C SER A 159 -1.93 -2.74 11.90
N CYS A 160 -0.87 -3.53 11.69
CA CYS A 160 -0.87 -4.97 11.91
C CYS A 160 -0.09 -5.30 13.18
N TYR A 161 -0.64 -6.16 14.03
CA TYR A 161 -0.03 -6.56 15.29
C TYR A 161 0.27 -8.06 15.33
N GLU A 162 1.12 -8.48 16.25
CA GLU A 162 1.28 -9.90 16.57
C GLU A 162 0.03 -10.42 17.29
N THR A 163 -0.38 -11.64 16.98
CA THR A 163 -1.57 -12.29 17.54
C THR A 163 -1.32 -13.78 17.74
N ASN A 164 -2.02 -14.40 18.69
CA ASN A 164 -1.97 -15.83 18.95
C ASN A 164 -3.12 -16.59 18.27
N LEU A 165 -3.46 -16.19 17.04
CA LEU A 165 -4.36 -16.94 16.18
C LEU A 165 -3.69 -18.24 15.72
N LYS A 166 -4.40 -19.36 15.77
CA LYS A 166 -3.94 -20.65 15.24
C LYS A 166 -5.04 -21.28 14.39
N VAL A 167 -4.69 -21.68 13.18
CA VAL A 167 -5.58 -22.45 12.31
C VAL A 167 -5.54 -23.91 12.76
N GLY A 168 -6.63 -24.36 13.38
CA GLY A 168 -6.80 -25.67 13.97
C GLY A 168 -6.90 -26.78 12.91
N ILE A 169 -6.70 -28.02 13.36
CA ILE A 169 -6.67 -29.18 12.45
C ILE A 169 -8.00 -29.42 11.74
N ARG A 170 -9.12 -29.10 12.41
CA ARG A 170 -10.46 -29.17 11.83
C ARG A 170 -10.59 -28.30 10.57
N THR A 171 -10.02 -27.10 10.61
CA THR A 171 -10.10 -26.13 9.52
C THR A 171 -9.09 -26.40 8.43
N ARG A 172 -7.89 -26.87 8.79
CA ARG A 172 -6.88 -27.32 7.82
C ARG A 172 -7.34 -28.53 7.02
N LEU A 173 -8.02 -29.47 7.67
CA LEU A 173 -8.45 -30.73 7.05
C LEU A 173 -9.88 -30.68 6.50
N PHE A 174 -10.52 -29.52 6.53
CA PHE A 174 -11.89 -29.37 6.04
C PHE A 174 -11.92 -29.59 4.52
N GLN A 175 -12.76 -30.52 4.08
CA GLN A 175 -12.93 -30.83 2.67
C GLN A 175 -13.91 -29.82 2.07
N SER A 176 -13.37 -28.92 1.27
CA SER A 176 -14.09 -27.92 0.51
C SER A 176 -13.86 -28.16 -0.98
N ASP A 177 -14.90 -28.03 -1.80
CA ASP A 177 -14.74 -28.02 -3.24
C ASP A 177 -13.96 -26.77 -3.65
N SER A 178 -12.76 -26.97 -4.21
CA SER A 178 -11.91 -25.86 -4.63
C SER A 178 -11.09 -26.25 -5.86
N SER A 179 -10.80 -25.28 -6.72
CA SER A 179 -9.88 -25.45 -7.84
C SER A 179 -8.41 -25.34 -7.44
N TRP A 180 -8.12 -25.08 -6.15
CA TRP A 180 -6.78 -24.91 -5.62
C TRP A 180 -6.40 -26.14 -4.82
N TYR A 181 -5.14 -26.55 -4.91
CA TYR A 181 -4.67 -27.78 -4.29
C TYR A 181 -3.33 -27.57 -3.60
N HIS A 182 -3.16 -28.24 -2.46
CA HIS A 182 -1.98 -28.06 -1.62
C HIS A 182 -0.76 -28.76 -2.24
N PRO A 183 0.37 -28.06 -2.48
CA PRO A 183 1.49 -28.61 -3.27
C PRO A 183 2.26 -29.74 -2.57
N ARG A 184 1.94 -30.05 -1.31
CA ARG A 184 2.68 -31.03 -0.48
C ARG A 184 1.80 -31.98 0.33
N THR A 185 0.50 -31.71 0.42
CA THR A 185 -0.38 -32.43 1.36
C THR A 185 -1.28 -33.33 0.53
N GLY A 186 -1.23 -34.63 0.82
CA GLY A 186 -2.10 -35.59 0.18
C GLY A 186 -3.56 -35.38 0.60
N GLY A 187 -4.47 -35.52 -0.34
CA GLY A 187 -5.91 -35.48 -0.14
C GLY A 187 -6.59 -36.72 -0.70
N ASP A 188 -7.92 -36.71 -0.71
CA ASP A 188 -8.75 -37.79 -1.26
C ASP A 188 -9.42 -37.41 -2.60
N ASP A 189 -9.16 -36.22 -3.14
CA ASP A 189 -9.80 -35.71 -4.35
C ASP A 189 -9.09 -36.22 -5.63
N PRO A 190 -9.75 -37.05 -6.48
CA PRO A 190 -9.16 -37.58 -7.70
C PRO A 190 -8.91 -36.54 -8.80
N ALA A 191 -9.41 -35.30 -8.66
CA ALA A 191 -9.29 -34.27 -9.68
C ALA A 191 -7.84 -33.78 -9.88
N GLU A 192 -7.02 -33.75 -8.83
CA GLU A 192 -5.63 -33.30 -8.90
C GLU A 192 -4.65 -34.38 -8.38
N VAL A 193 -3.71 -34.78 -9.23
CA VAL A 193 -2.65 -35.73 -8.88
C VAL A 193 -1.45 -34.98 -8.34
N LEU A 194 -1.16 -35.13 -7.04
CA LEU A 194 -0.01 -34.53 -6.38
C LEU A 194 1.31 -35.12 -6.88
N LYS A 195 1.39 -36.45 -6.93
CA LYS A 195 2.57 -37.17 -7.41
C LYS A 195 2.23 -38.62 -7.79
N LEU A 196 3.03 -39.17 -8.69
CA LEU A 196 3.02 -40.59 -9.02
C LEU A 196 4.14 -41.29 -8.27
N ARG A 197 3.83 -42.40 -7.62
CA ARG A 197 4.83 -43.21 -6.90
C ARG A 197 4.53 -44.70 -7.01
N GLU A 198 5.51 -45.52 -6.70
CA GLU A 198 5.33 -46.97 -6.57
C GLU A 198 4.31 -47.31 -5.48
N TYR A 199 3.56 -48.38 -5.72
CA TYR A 199 2.59 -48.96 -4.80
C TYR A 199 3.27 -49.44 -3.52
N ARG A 200 2.68 -49.08 -2.38
CA ARG A 200 3.06 -49.56 -1.06
C ARG A 200 1.92 -50.39 -0.49
N ARG A 201 2.26 -51.44 0.28
CA ARG A 201 1.24 -52.25 0.95
C ARG A 201 0.36 -51.35 1.81
N GLY A 202 -0.95 -51.39 1.57
CA GLY A 202 -1.94 -50.54 2.23
C GLY A 202 -2.53 -49.44 1.34
N ASP A 203 -1.92 -49.16 0.19
CA ASP A 203 -2.51 -48.24 -0.78
C ASP A 203 -3.83 -48.78 -1.33
N ARG A 204 -4.79 -47.88 -1.52
CA ARG A 204 -6.12 -48.24 -2.02
C ARG A 204 -6.03 -48.60 -3.50
N MET A 205 -6.65 -49.72 -3.87
CA MET A 205 -6.59 -50.22 -5.26
C MET A 205 -7.22 -49.24 -6.28
N ASN A 206 -8.14 -48.39 -5.84
CA ASN A 206 -8.79 -47.37 -6.68
C ASN A 206 -7.87 -46.19 -7.05
N GLN A 207 -6.72 -46.02 -6.38
CA GLN A 207 -5.72 -44.99 -6.68
C GLN A 207 -4.63 -45.48 -7.64
N ILE A 208 -4.70 -46.74 -8.09
CA ILE A 208 -3.73 -47.32 -9.03
C ILE A 208 -3.95 -46.72 -10.42
N HIS A 209 -2.89 -46.12 -10.96
CA HIS A 209 -2.88 -45.62 -12.33
C HIS A 209 -2.59 -46.78 -13.30
N TRP A 210 -3.63 -47.57 -13.59
CA TRP A 210 -3.53 -48.83 -14.36
C TRP A 210 -2.79 -48.70 -15.68
N LYS A 211 -3.02 -47.61 -16.43
CA LYS A 211 -2.38 -47.37 -17.73
C LYS A 211 -0.87 -47.19 -17.63
N LEU A 212 -0.40 -46.56 -16.55
CA LEU A 212 1.03 -46.31 -16.34
C LEU A 212 1.70 -47.54 -15.73
N SER A 213 0.98 -48.22 -14.84
CA SER A 213 1.40 -49.49 -14.25
C SER A 213 1.63 -50.56 -15.32
N ALA A 214 0.72 -50.68 -16.29
CA ALA A 214 0.86 -51.61 -17.41
C ALA A 214 2.05 -51.30 -18.32
N LYS A 215 2.50 -50.05 -18.39
CA LYS A 215 3.63 -49.63 -19.22
C LYS A 215 4.98 -49.87 -18.52
N ASN A 216 5.02 -49.72 -17.20
CA ASN A 216 6.24 -49.80 -16.41
C ASN A 216 6.46 -51.17 -15.74
N GLU A 217 5.52 -52.12 -15.92
CA GLU A 217 5.53 -53.46 -15.31
C GLU A 217 5.54 -53.46 -13.76
N GLU A 218 5.28 -52.29 -13.15
CA GLU A 218 5.21 -52.08 -11.70
C GLU A 218 3.92 -51.33 -11.34
N LEU A 219 3.32 -51.62 -10.18
CA LEU A 219 2.11 -50.93 -9.74
C LEU A 219 2.43 -49.49 -9.32
N ILE A 220 1.79 -48.53 -9.98
CA ILE A 220 1.97 -47.10 -9.74
C ILE A 220 0.68 -46.51 -9.20
N VAL A 221 0.80 -45.77 -8.11
CA VAL A 221 -0.29 -45.09 -7.41
C VAL A 221 -0.23 -43.60 -7.69
N ALA A 222 -1.36 -43.02 -8.06
CA ALA A 222 -1.56 -41.59 -8.15
C ALA A 222 -1.99 -41.07 -6.77
N GLU A 223 -1.06 -40.46 -6.05
CA GLU A 223 -1.37 -39.77 -4.80
C GLU A 223 -2.05 -38.45 -5.14
N THR A 224 -3.25 -38.26 -4.63
CA THR A 224 -4.10 -37.11 -4.89
C THR A 224 -3.74 -35.95 -3.98
N SER A 225 -3.96 -34.73 -4.45
CA SER A 225 -3.69 -33.52 -3.69
C SER A 225 -4.87 -33.12 -2.82
N MET A 226 -4.61 -32.37 -1.74
CA MET A 226 -5.67 -31.84 -0.88
C MET A 226 -6.24 -30.53 -1.43
N PRO A 227 -7.56 -30.42 -1.67
CA PRO A 227 -8.19 -29.15 -2.03
C PRO A 227 -7.96 -28.07 -0.95
N MET A 228 -7.72 -26.84 -1.38
CA MET A 228 -7.57 -25.65 -0.54
C MET A 228 -8.71 -24.68 -0.82
N GLY A 229 -9.82 -24.79 -0.07
CA GLY A 229 -10.89 -23.81 -0.10
C GLY A 229 -10.82 -22.81 1.04
N CYS A 230 -11.72 -21.83 0.96
CA CYS A 230 -11.87 -20.81 1.99
C CYS A 230 -12.63 -21.38 3.18
N ASN A 231 -11.91 -22.04 4.07
CA ASN A 231 -12.49 -22.81 5.18
C ASN A 231 -12.92 -21.93 6.36
N VAL A 232 -12.50 -20.67 6.39
CA VAL A 232 -12.92 -19.68 7.38
C VAL A 232 -13.73 -18.59 6.70
N VAL A 233 -14.86 -18.21 7.29
CA VAL A 233 -15.65 -17.05 6.86
C VAL A 233 -15.63 -16.00 7.96
N VAL A 234 -15.21 -14.79 7.62
CA VAL A 234 -15.21 -13.63 8.52
C VAL A 234 -16.35 -12.70 8.13
N PHE A 235 -17.38 -12.65 8.96
CA PHE A 235 -18.50 -11.72 8.81
C PHE A 235 -18.18 -10.40 9.48
N LEU A 236 -18.24 -9.33 8.70
CA LEU A 236 -18.01 -7.97 9.15
C LEU A 236 -19.36 -7.26 9.40
N ASP A 237 -19.86 -7.34 10.63
CA ASP A 237 -21.10 -6.70 11.06
C ASP A 237 -20.86 -5.26 11.50
N VAL A 238 -20.57 -4.40 10.53
CA VAL A 238 -20.09 -3.03 10.76
C VAL A 238 -20.83 -2.03 9.87
N ASP A 239 -21.43 -1.01 10.49
CA ASP A 239 -21.97 0.16 9.79
C ASP A 239 -20.95 1.31 9.81
N THR A 240 -20.20 1.49 8.71
CA THR A 240 -19.17 2.53 8.61
C THR A 240 -19.68 3.95 8.81
N GLY A 241 -20.96 4.22 8.51
CA GLY A 241 -21.56 5.54 8.68
C GLY A 241 -21.88 5.89 10.15
N LYS A 242 -21.94 4.89 11.04
CA LYS A 242 -22.28 5.06 12.46
C LYS A 242 -21.11 4.89 13.41
N MET A 243 -19.93 4.54 12.91
CA MET A 243 -18.74 4.37 13.74
C MET A 243 -18.10 5.70 14.09
N ASP A 244 -17.72 5.87 15.36
CA ASP A 244 -16.78 6.91 15.71
C ASP A 244 -15.37 6.54 15.19
N ARG A 245 -14.52 7.57 15.09
CA ARG A 245 -13.20 7.43 14.50
C ARG A 245 -12.30 6.42 15.24
N LYS A 246 -12.35 6.35 16.57
CA LYS A 246 -11.46 5.46 17.33
C LYS A 246 -11.87 4.01 17.15
N THR A 247 -13.16 3.73 17.26
CA THR A 247 -13.73 2.40 17.02
C THR A 247 -13.49 1.95 15.59
N GLY A 248 -13.63 2.85 14.60
CA GLY A 248 -13.29 2.57 13.21
C GLY A 248 -11.85 2.11 13.01
N ILE A 249 -10.89 2.83 13.61
CA ILE A 249 -9.47 2.46 13.53
C ILE A 249 -9.24 1.07 14.16
N ALA A 250 -9.71 0.86 15.39
CA ALA A 250 -9.54 -0.41 16.09
C ALA A 250 -10.16 -1.58 15.31
N CYS A 251 -11.36 -1.39 14.76
CA CYS A 251 -12.05 -2.38 13.94
C CYS A 251 -11.22 -2.82 12.73
N TRP A 252 -10.64 -1.86 12.01
CA TRP A 252 -9.82 -2.16 10.84
C TRP A 252 -8.48 -2.78 11.19
N GLU A 253 -7.85 -2.35 12.29
CA GLU A 253 -6.61 -2.95 12.76
C GLU A 253 -6.79 -4.42 13.18
N VAL A 254 -7.89 -4.75 13.87
CA VAL A 254 -8.23 -6.13 14.24
C VAL A 254 -8.52 -6.97 12.99
N LEU A 255 -9.39 -6.50 12.10
CA LEU A 255 -9.72 -7.20 10.85
C LEU A 255 -8.46 -7.46 10.01
N HIS A 256 -7.61 -6.44 9.84
CA HIS A 256 -6.38 -6.56 9.08
C HIS A 256 -5.43 -7.57 9.72
N THR A 257 -5.23 -7.50 11.05
CA THR A 257 -4.34 -8.40 11.78
C THR A 257 -4.79 -9.85 11.70
N LEU A 258 -6.08 -10.12 11.90
CA LEU A 258 -6.62 -11.49 11.82
C LEU A 258 -6.51 -12.05 10.41
N SER A 259 -6.86 -11.26 9.39
CA SER A 259 -6.74 -11.67 7.99
C SER A 259 -5.29 -11.92 7.58
N GLN A 260 -4.38 -11.01 7.95
CA GLN A 260 -2.95 -11.14 7.70
C GLN A 260 -2.38 -12.42 8.32
N GLU A 261 -2.75 -12.72 9.57
CA GLU A 261 -2.25 -13.92 10.24
C GLU A 261 -2.79 -15.21 9.62
N MET A 262 -4.05 -15.22 9.16
CA MET A 262 -4.59 -16.35 8.40
C MET A 262 -3.85 -16.55 7.07
N VAL A 263 -3.51 -15.48 6.34
CA VAL A 263 -2.66 -15.56 5.13
C VAL A 263 -1.28 -16.14 5.48
N ASN A 264 -0.65 -15.67 6.56
CA ASN A 264 0.67 -16.16 7.01
C ASN A 264 0.66 -17.67 7.33
N GLN A 265 -0.47 -18.20 7.79
CA GLN A 265 -0.67 -19.62 8.08
C GLN A 265 -1.18 -20.45 6.89
N GLU A 266 -1.17 -19.88 5.68
CA GLU A 266 -1.67 -20.50 4.43
C GLU A 266 -3.16 -20.90 4.53
N CYS A 267 -3.95 -20.14 5.29
CA CYS A 267 -5.37 -20.38 5.48
C CYS A 267 -6.21 -19.42 4.62
N PHE A 268 -6.77 -19.97 3.54
CA PHE A 268 -7.71 -19.25 2.70
C PHE A 268 -8.99 -18.97 3.47
N HIS A 269 -9.49 -17.75 3.36
CA HIS A 269 -10.67 -17.31 4.09
C HIS A 269 -11.47 -16.30 3.29
N PHE A 270 -12.77 -16.22 3.57
CA PHE A 270 -13.63 -15.18 3.02
C PHE A 270 -13.73 -14.00 3.98
N LEU A 271 -13.58 -12.78 3.47
CA LEU A 271 -14.07 -11.57 4.15
C LEU A 271 -15.42 -11.22 3.55
N VAL A 272 -16.45 -11.13 4.39
CA VAL A 272 -17.85 -10.91 3.97
C VAL A 272 -18.37 -9.65 4.64
N TRP A 273 -18.98 -8.77 3.85
CA TRP A 273 -19.58 -7.53 4.35
C TRP A 273 -20.91 -7.27 3.64
N TYR A 274 -21.78 -6.54 4.32
CA TYR A 274 -23.06 -6.11 3.74
C TYR A 274 -22.88 -4.75 3.05
N GLU A 275 -23.16 -4.68 1.75
CA GLU A 275 -23.07 -3.44 0.96
C GLU A 275 -24.42 -2.71 1.00
N LYS A 276 -24.49 -1.53 1.62
CA LYS A 276 -25.75 -0.78 1.79
C LYS A 276 -26.35 -0.31 0.47
N GLU A 277 -25.51 0.05 -0.49
CA GLU A 277 -25.95 0.60 -1.78
C GLU A 277 -26.73 -0.43 -2.60
N THR A 278 -26.27 -1.68 -2.59
CA THR A 278 -26.89 -2.79 -3.34
C THR A 278 -27.85 -3.61 -2.48
N GLY A 279 -27.73 -3.53 -1.16
CA GLY A 279 -28.51 -4.29 -0.20
C GLY A 279 -28.20 -5.79 -0.20
N ARG A 280 -26.98 -6.18 -0.60
CA ARG A 280 -26.55 -7.58 -0.75
C ARG A 280 -25.27 -7.88 0.02
N LEU A 281 -25.03 -9.16 0.28
CA LEU A 281 -23.75 -9.59 0.82
C LEU A 281 -22.70 -9.61 -0.29
N ARG A 282 -21.56 -9.00 0.01
CA ARG A 282 -20.34 -9.13 -0.78
C ARG A 282 -19.36 -9.99 -0.01
N ARG A 283 -18.59 -10.76 -0.76
CA ARG A 283 -17.51 -11.56 -0.21
C ARG A 283 -16.30 -11.49 -1.11
N ARG A 284 -15.11 -11.54 -0.50
CA ARG A 284 -13.84 -11.70 -1.21
C ARG A 284 -13.06 -12.86 -0.63
N ALA A 285 -12.57 -13.73 -1.50
CA ALA A 285 -11.64 -14.78 -1.12
C ALA A 285 -10.27 -14.15 -0.89
N ILE A 286 -9.66 -14.40 0.27
CA ILE A 286 -8.31 -13.96 0.60
C ILE A 286 -7.41 -15.19 0.64
N ARG A 287 -6.48 -15.25 -0.30
CA ARG A 287 -5.53 -16.36 -0.44
C ARG A 287 -4.10 -15.87 -0.25
N GLU A 288 -3.84 -14.65 -0.71
CA GLU A 288 -2.54 -14.00 -0.59
C GLU A 288 -2.66 -12.51 -0.21
N GLN A 289 -1.51 -11.85 -0.05
CA GLN A 289 -1.45 -10.44 0.36
C GLN A 289 -2.11 -9.49 -0.65
N GLU A 290 -2.06 -9.87 -1.92
CA GLU A 290 -2.61 -9.09 -3.04
C GLU A 290 -4.14 -9.07 -2.96
N ASP A 291 -4.78 -10.22 -2.67
CA ASP A 291 -6.22 -10.29 -2.43
C ASP A 291 -6.67 -9.38 -1.26
N LEU A 292 -5.89 -9.36 -0.17
CA LEU A 292 -6.16 -8.50 0.99
C LEU A 292 -6.01 -7.02 0.64
N THR A 293 -5.06 -6.68 -0.23
CA THR A 293 -4.90 -5.33 -0.76
C THR A 293 -6.11 -4.92 -1.60
N GLU A 294 -6.60 -5.81 -2.45
CA GLU A 294 -7.77 -5.55 -3.28
C GLU A 294 -9.06 -5.45 -2.43
N PHE A 295 -9.21 -6.27 -1.39
CA PHE A 295 -10.29 -6.13 -0.41
C PHE A 295 -10.35 -4.73 0.18
N TRP A 296 -9.21 -4.20 0.64
CA TRP A 296 -9.18 -2.85 1.21
C TRP A 296 -9.53 -1.77 0.20
N ASN A 297 -9.11 -1.93 -1.06
CA ASN A 297 -9.50 -1.00 -2.12
C ASN A 297 -11.01 -1.01 -2.37
N GLU A 298 -11.67 -2.15 -2.28
CA GLU A 298 -13.13 -2.28 -2.48
C GLU A 298 -13.92 -1.76 -1.29
N ILE A 299 -13.63 -2.23 -0.07
CA ILE A 299 -14.41 -1.85 1.11
C ILE A 299 -14.36 -0.35 1.40
N LEU A 300 -13.26 0.32 1.05
CA LEU A 300 -13.11 1.78 1.18
C LEU A 300 -13.97 2.60 0.21
N GLN A 301 -14.51 1.97 -0.84
CA GLN A 301 -15.34 2.64 -1.84
C GLN A 301 -16.84 2.57 -1.52
N HIS A 302 -17.25 1.67 -0.62
CA HIS A 302 -18.66 1.40 -0.33
C HIS A 302 -18.99 1.63 1.15
N GLU A 303 -20.23 2.01 1.43
CA GLU A 303 -20.74 2.01 2.79
C GLU A 303 -21.18 0.60 3.20
N THR A 304 -20.63 0.12 4.32
CA THR A 304 -21.01 -1.18 4.87
C THR A 304 -22.19 -1.03 5.83
N GLY A 305 -22.94 -2.11 6.01
CA GLY A 305 -24.07 -2.17 6.93
C GLY A 305 -24.05 -3.42 7.80
N ARG A 306 -25.17 -3.58 8.51
CA ARG A 306 -25.40 -4.66 9.46
C ARG A 306 -26.56 -5.52 8.98
N CYS A 307 -26.44 -6.82 9.15
CA CYS A 307 -27.48 -7.78 8.79
C CYS A 307 -27.34 -9.09 9.58
N LEU A 308 -28.27 -10.02 9.36
CA LEU A 308 -28.17 -11.37 9.92
C LEU A 308 -27.28 -12.23 9.03
N PHE A 309 -25.96 -11.99 9.14
CA PHE A 309 -24.95 -12.54 8.22
C PHE A 309 -25.06 -14.04 7.97
N LEU A 310 -25.21 -14.86 9.02
CA LEU A 310 -25.27 -16.31 8.85
C LEU A 310 -26.47 -16.73 8.00
N GLN A 311 -27.65 -16.16 8.26
CA GLN A 311 -28.88 -16.48 7.53
C GLN A 311 -28.83 -15.97 6.09
N GLU A 312 -28.37 -14.75 5.88
CA GLU A 312 -28.27 -14.16 4.55
C GLU A 312 -27.20 -14.87 3.71
N TYR A 313 -26.08 -15.27 4.32
CA TYR A 313 -25.02 -15.98 3.64
C TYR A 313 -25.47 -17.36 3.15
N GLU A 314 -26.19 -18.13 3.98
CA GLU A 314 -26.76 -19.42 3.58
C GLU A 314 -27.78 -19.28 2.44
N GLN A 315 -28.51 -18.16 2.39
CA GLN A 315 -29.49 -17.90 1.33
C GLN A 315 -28.84 -17.50 0.00
N GLU A 316 -27.82 -16.64 0.05
CA GLU A 316 -27.15 -16.09 -1.13
C GLU A 316 -26.09 -17.06 -1.70
N PHE A 317 -25.36 -17.78 -0.85
CA PHE A 317 -24.29 -18.71 -1.22
C PHE A 317 -24.65 -20.16 -0.85
N ARG A 318 -25.72 -20.68 -1.46
CA ARG A 318 -26.23 -22.03 -1.18
C ARG A 318 -25.23 -23.12 -1.53
N GLY A 319 -25.05 -24.07 -0.61
CA GLY A 319 -24.23 -25.25 -0.83
C GLY A 319 -22.76 -25.07 -0.52
N GLU A 320 -22.32 -23.86 -0.15
CA GLU A 320 -20.95 -23.62 0.26
C GLU A 320 -20.79 -23.89 1.76
N SER A 321 -19.95 -24.86 2.08
CA SER A 321 -19.62 -25.24 3.44
C SER A 321 -18.34 -24.55 3.89
N PHE A 322 -18.26 -24.22 5.18
CA PHE A 322 -17.08 -23.67 5.81
C PHE A 322 -16.82 -24.39 7.14
N ALA A 323 -15.56 -24.42 7.57
CA ALA A 323 -15.15 -25.08 8.78
C ALA A 323 -15.38 -24.22 10.02
N SER A 324 -15.10 -22.92 9.92
CA SER A 324 -15.21 -21.99 11.05
C SER A 324 -15.72 -20.63 10.61
N VAL A 325 -16.45 -19.99 11.52
CA VAL A 325 -16.97 -18.64 11.32
C VAL A 325 -16.40 -17.69 12.36
N ILE A 326 -15.95 -16.54 11.92
CA ILE A 326 -15.61 -15.39 12.76
C ILE A 326 -16.69 -14.32 12.52
N LEU A 327 -17.35 -13.87 13.57
CA LEU A 327 -18.24 -12.72 13.49
C LEU A 327 -17.59 -11.55 14.24
N TRP A 328 -17.29 -10.49 13.48
CA TRP A 328 -16.67 -9.28 13.98
C TRP A 328 -17.69 -8.13 13.94
N LYS A 329 -18.12 -7.68 15.11
CA LYS A 329 -19.17 -6.67 15.25
C LYS A 329 -18.63 -5.25 15.44
N GLN A 330 -19.46 -4.27 15.09
CA GLN A 330 -19.19 -2.86 15.28
C GLN A 330 -18.87 -2.48 16.74
N GLU A 331 -19.46 -3.18 17.72
CA GLU A 331 -19.20 -3.01 19.15
C GLU A 331 -17.81 -3.49 19.60
N LEU A 332 -16.95 -3.87 18.64
CA LEU A 332 -15.63 -4.48 18.83
C LEU A 332 -15.70 -5.82 19.57
N GLU A 333 -16.79 -6.54 19.36
CA GLU A 333 -17.00 -7.88 19.90
C GLU A 333 -16.61 -8.93 18.86
N LEU A 334 -15.74 -9.86 19.28
CA LEU A 334 -15.28 -10.97 18.46
C LEU A 334 -15.94 -12.26 18.90
N TYR A 335 -16.60 -12.92 17.95
CA TYR A 335 -17.20 -14.23 18.13
C TYR A 335 -16.56 -15.22 17.17
N VAL A 336 -16.35 -16.45 17.64
CA VAL A 336 -15.88 -17.57 16.80
C VAL A 336 -16.82 -18.74 17.02
N ASN A 337 -17.40 -19.27 15.94
CA ASN A 337 -18.37 -20.39 16.00
C ASN A 337 -19.48 -20.13 17.05
N ASP A 338 -20.11 -18.95 16.98
CA ASP A 338 -21.15 -18.44 17.90
C ASP A 338 -20.74 -18.24 19.37
N ARG A 339 -19.47 -18.49 19.71
CA ARG A 339 -18.94 -18.25 21.06
C ARG A 339 -18.30 -16.86 21.14
N PHE A 340 -18.75 -16.06 22.10
CA PHE A 340 -18.09 -14.81 22.46
C PHE A 340 -16.68 -15.08 22.98
N LEU A 341 -15.68 -14.39 22.43
CA LEU A 341 -14.29 -14.47 22.89
C LEU A 341 -13.89 -13.24 23.70
N ILE A 342 -14.04 -12.06 23.11
CA ILE A 342 -13.52 -10.82 23.69
C ILE A 342 -14.26 -9.61 23.15
N GLN A 343 -14.33 -8.55 23.96
CA GLN A 343 -14.63 -7.20 23.53
C GLN A 343 -13.35 -6.35 23.56
N ILE A 344 -12.96 -5.82 22.41
CA ILE A 344 -11.71 -5.09 22.23
C ILE A 344 -11.91 -3.62 22.59
N ILE A 345 -10.96 -3.08 23.35
CA ILE A 345 -10.90 -1.68 23.73
C ILE A 345 -9.96 -0.98 22.73
N PRO A 346 -10.38 0.10 22.06
CA PRO A 346 -9.60 0.76 21.01
C PRO A 346 -8.16 1.13 21.39
N GLU A 347 -7.93 1.56 22.62
CA GLU A 347 -6.61 1.95 23.10
C GLU A 347 -5.70 0.75 23.46
N GLN A 348 -6.24 -0.46 23.54
CA GLN A 348 -5.53 -1.66 23.99
C GLN A 348 -5.47 -2.78 22.93
N VAL A 349 -5.86 -2.49 21.69
CA VAL A 349 -5.91 -3.46 20.56
C VAL A 349 -4.65 -4.31 20.48
N LYS A 350 -3.47 -3.68 20.42
CA LYS A 350 -2.18 -4.39 20.32
C LYS A 350 -1.96 -5.38 21.45
N ARG A 351 -2.29 -5.00 22.69
CA ARG A 351 -2.10 -5.86 23.87
C ARG A 351 -3.11 -6.99 23.89
N GLN A 352 -4.38 -6.68 23.63
CA GLN A 352 -5.46 -7.66 23.66
C GLN A 352 -5.31 -8.72 22.56
N LEU A 353 -4.87 -8.34 21.35
CA LEU A 353 -4.61 -9.29 20.27
C LEU A 353 -3.44 -10.23 20.59
N LEU A 354 -2.40 -9.72 21.26
CA LEU A 354 -1.27 -10.55 21.69
C LEU A 354 -1.69 -11.56 22.78
N GLU A 355 -2.54 -11.16 23.72
CA GLU A 355 -3.02 -12.03 24.80
C GLU A 355 -4.15 -12.98 24.35
N LEU A 356 -4.81 -12.71 23.22
CA LEU A 356 -5.93 -13.48 22.71
C LEU A 356 -5.48 -14.78 22.04
N GLU A 357 -5.81 -15.91 22.66
CA GLU A 357 -5.72 -17.22 22.02
C GLU A 357 -6.96 -17.49 21.18
N LEU A 358 -6.79 -17.50 19.86
CA LEU A 358 -7.88 -17.73 18.93
C LEU A 358 -7.60 -18.98 18.09
N ILE A 359 -8.53 -19.93 18.08
CA ILE A 359 -8.42 -21.14 17.26
C ILE A 359 -9.57 -21.13 16.27
N VAL A 360 -9.22 -21.12 14.99
CA VAL A 360 -10.18 -21.19 13.87
C VAL A 360 -10.04 -22.46 13.11
#